data_AF-A0A8B7K2V3-F1
#
_entry.id   AF-A0A8B7K2V3-F1
#
_cell.length_a   1.000
_cell.length_b   1.000
_cell.length_c   1.000
_cell.angle_alpha   90.00
_cell.angle_beta   90.00
_cell.angle_gamma   90.00
#
_symmetry.space_group_name_H-M   'P 1'
#
loop_
_entity.id
_entity.type
_entity.pdbx_description
1 polymer ?
#
loop_
_entity_poly.entity_id
_entity_poly.type
_entity_poly.pdbx_seq_one_letter_code
_entity_poly.pdbx_strand_id
1 'polypeptide(L)'
;MKIEKASHISQPVQLSTCTLIDTYPGHQGSMNNKEVELYGGAITTVVPPGFIDASTLREVPDTQEVYVNSRRDEEEFEDGLATNESIIVDLLETVDKSDLKEAWQFHVEDLTELNGTTKWEALQEDTVQQGTKFTGLVMEVANKWGKPDLAQTVVIG
;
A
#
# COMPACT_ATOMS: atom_id res chain seq x y z
N MET A 1 35.84 17.31 -25.60
CA MET A 1 35.14 17.13 -24.31
C MET A 1 34.05 16.11 -24.54
N LYS A 2 34.31 14.84 -24.18
CA LYS A 2 33.39 13.72 -24.36
C LYS A 2 32.36 13.79 -23.24
N ILE A 3 31.07 13.83 -23.58
CA ILE A 3 29.99 13.61 -22.63
C ILE A 3 29.62 12.14 -22.78
N GLU A 4 30.04 11.33 -21.82
CA GLU A 4 29.64 9.92 -21.73
C GLU A 4 28.17 9.85 -21.35
N LYS A 5 27.38 9.14 -22.17
CA LYS A 5 26.01 8.75 -21.82
C LYS A 5 26.12 7.70 -20.72
N ALA A 6 25.67 8.05 -19.52
CA ALA A 6 25.44 7.06 -18.46
C ALA A 6 24.36 6.09 -18.95
N SER A 7 24.80 4.86 -19.16
CA SER A 7 24.01 3.73 -19.59
C SER A 7 23.59 2.92 -18.36
N HIS A 8 22.38 2.35 -18.40
CA HIS A 8 21.91 1.24 -17.56
C HIS A 8 21.74 1.54 -16.06
N ILE A 9 20.53 1.94 -15.66
CA ILE A 9 19.97 1.49 -14.38
C ILE A 9 18.97 0.39 -14.72
N SER A 10 19.48 -0.85 -14.68
CA SER A 10 18.73 -2.10 -14.77
C SER A 10 18.69 -2.68 -13.37
N GLN A 11 17.94 -2.05 -12.47
CA GLN A 11 17.63 -2.64 -11.16
C GLN A 11 16.12 -2.61 -10.98
N PRO A 12 15.49 -3.73 -10.58
CA PRO A 12 14.06 -3.77 -10.34
C PRO A 12 13.77 -2.83 -9.17
N VAL A 13 13.06 -1.74 -9.44
CA VAL A 13 12.42 -0.96 -8.38
C VAL A 13 11.37 -1.88 -7.77
N GLN A 14 11.57 -2.27 -6.51
CA GLN A 14 10.60 -3.05 -5.76
C GLN A 14 9.45 -2.12 -5.42
N LEU A 15 8.49 -2.02 -6.34
CA LEU A 15 7.24 -1.31 -6.11
C LEU A 15 6.41 -2.14 -5.15
N SER A 16 6.29 -1.70 -3.91
CA SER A 16 5.22 -2.16 -3.03
C SER A 16 3.91 -1.56 -3.56
N THR A 17 3.34 -2.19 -4.57
CA THR A 17 1.98 -1.88 -4.99
C THR A 17 1.06 -2.47 -3.94
N CYS A 18 0.55 -1.61 -3.05
CA CYS A 18 -0.69 -1.88 -2.33
C CYS A 18 -1.74 -2.20 -3.40
N THR A 19 -1.96 -3.50 -3.64
CA THR A 19 -2.97 -3.96 -4.57
C THR A 19 -4.23 -3.87 -3.76
N LEU A 20 -4.93 -2.74 -3.83
CA LEU A 20 -6.30 -2.66 -3.34
C LEU A 20 -7.05 -3.81 -4.00
N ILE A 21 -7.26 -4.85 -3.20
CA ILE A 21 -7.75 -6.14 -3.63
C ILE A 21 -9.10 -5.88 -4.27
N ASP A 22 -9.24 -6.31 -5.52
CA ASP A 22 -10.39 -6.11 -6.39
C ASP A 22 -11.68 -6.76 -5.87
N THR A 23 -11.70 -7.35 -4.67
CA THR A 23 -12.91 -7.87 -4.04
C THR A 23 -12.71 -8.05 -2.54
N TYR A 24 -13.53 -7.38 -1.72
CA TYR A 24 -13.96 -7.99 -0.46
C TYR A 24 -14.62 -9.34 -0.79
N PRO A 25 -14.29 -10.44 -0.08
CA PRO A 25 -14.95 -11.72 -0.31
C PRO A 25 -16.46 -11.59 -0.07
N GLY A 26 -17.24 -11.53 -1.15
CA GLY A 26 -18.70 -11.41 -1.14
C GLY A 26 -19.30 -10.20 -1.85
N HIS A 27 -18.50 -9.21 -2.28
CA HIS A 27 -19.01 -8.05 -3.05
C HIS A 27 -19.07 -8.38 -4.55
N GLN A 28 -20.23 -8.16 -5.18
CA GLN A 28 -20.47 -8.41 -6.62
C GLN A 28 -20.33 -7.14 -7.48
N GLY A 29 -19.88 -6.04 -6.89
CA GLY A 29 -19.66 -4.78 -7.59
C GLY A 29 -18.35 -4.77 -8.38
N SER A 30 -18.34 -4.08 -9.52
CA SER A 30 -17.14 -3.88 -10.33
C SER A 30 -16.39 -2.64 -9.85
N MET A 31 -15.12 -2.79 -9.47
CA MET A 31 -14.25 -1.63 -9.23
C MET A 31 -14.07 -0.83 -10.53
N ASN A 32 -14.12 0.49 -10.42
CA ASN A 32 -13.93 1.43 -11.54
C ASN A 32 -12.77 2.38 -11.24
N ASN A 33 -11.59 1.80 -11.03
CA ASN A 33 -10.40 2.55 -10.64
C ASN A 33 -9.91 3.41 -11.81
N LYS A 34 -9.40 4.60 -11.48
CA LYS A 34 -8.82 5.53 -12.46
C LYS A 34 -7.30 5.43 -12.44
N GLU A 35 -6.68 5.54 -13.60
CA GLU A 35 -5.21 5.66 -13.71
C GLU A 35 -4.73 6.99 -13.11
N VAL A 36 -3.59 6.96 -12.43
CA VAL A 36 -2.90 8.11 -11.86
C VAL A 36 -1.40 8.02 -12.13
N GLU A 37 -0.79 9.19 -12.25
CA GLU A 37 0.66 9.36 -12.37
C GLU A 37 1.26 9.57 -10.97
N LEU A 38 2.35 8.86 -10.69
CA LEU A 38 3.12 8.94 -9.46
C LEU A 38 4.53 9.46 -9.76
N TYR A 39 5.13 10.21 -8.83
CA TYR A 39 6.50 10.71 -8.88
C TYR A 39 6.80 11.46 -10.19
N GLY A 40 5.93 12.42 -10.53
CA GLY A 40 6.05 13.20 -11.76
C GLY A 40 5.83 12.40 -13.05
N GLY A 41 5.05 11.32 -12.99
CA GLY A 41 4.71 10.48 -14.15
C GLY A 41 5.73 9.40 -14.47
N ALA A 42 6.73 9.17 -13.60
CA ALA A 42 7.68 8.08 -13.77
C ALA A 42 7.05 6.70 -13.57
N ILE A 43 5.99 6.62 -12.75
CA ILE A 43 5.22 5.42 -12.45
C ILE A 43 3.74 5.72 -12.67
N THR A 44 2.97 4.75 -13.15
CA THR A 44 1.51 4.81 -13.15
C THR A 44 0.90 3.65 -12.39
N THR A 45 -0.26 3.89 -11.79
CA THR A 45 -1.07 2.88 -11.12
C THR A 45 -2.54 3.30 -11.17
N VAL A 46 -3.42 2.58 -10.49
CA VAL A 46 -4.83 2.94 -10.37
C VAL A 46 -5.22 3.22 -8.92
N VAL A 47 -6.16 4.15 -8.71
CA VAL A 47 -6.80 4.42 -7.41
C VAL A 47 -8.31 4.48 -7.58
N PRO A 48 -9.11 4.19 -6.53
CA PRO A 48 -10.56 4.31 -6.62
C PRO A 48 -11.01 5.76 -6.90
N PRO A 49 -12.17 5.96 -7.55
CA PRO A 49 -12.74 7.29 -7.72
C PRO A 49 -13.03 7.94 -6.36
N GLY A 50 -13.02 9.27 -6.27
CA GLY A 50 -13.22 9.96 -4.98
C GLY A 50 -12.02 9.95 -4.02
N PHE A 51 -10.91 9.29 -4.37
CA PHE A 51 -9.63 9.50 -3.68
C PHE A 51 -8.93 10.75 -4.23
N ILE A 52 -8.39 11.54 -3.31
CA ILE A 52 -7.61 12.75 -3.58
C ILE A 52 -6.14 12.52 -3.21
N ASP A 53 -5.24 13.04 -4.04
CA ASP A 53 -3.82 13.12 -3.71
C ASP A 53 -3.59 14.16 -2.60
N ALA A 54 -3.07 13.69 -1.46
CA ALA A 54 -2.82 14.51 -0.29
C ALA A 54 -1.73 15.58 -0.52
N SER A 55 -0.81 15.35 -1.48
CA SER A 55 0.25 16.30 -1.86
C SER A 55 -0.31 17.65 -2.35
N THR A 56 -1.52 17.62 -2.91
CA THR A 56 -2.23 18.82 -3.37
C THR A 56 -2.67 19.73 -2.22
N LEU A 57 -2.70 19.22 -0.99
CA LEU A 57 -3.15 19.92 0.20
C LEU A 57 -2.01 20.19 1.20
N ARG A 58 -1.05 19.27 1.32
CA ARG A 58 0.08 19.34 2.25
C ARG A 58 1.29 18.62 1.67
N GLU A 59 2.48 19.01 2.12
CA GLU A 59 3.70 18.26 1.79
C GLU A 59 3.63 16.83 2.35
N VAL A 60 4.09 15.89 1.54
CA VAL A 60 4.30 14.47 1.85
C VAL A 60 5.78 14.14 1.68
N PRO A 61 6.33 13.08 2.30
CA PRO A 61 7.73 12.70 2.10
C PRO A 61 8.07 12.48 0.61
N ASP A 62 9.28 12.83 0.19
CA ASP A 62 9.71 12.74 -1.22
C ASP A 62 9.61 11.33 -1.81
N THR A 63 9.74 10.29 -0.98
CA THR A 63 9.62 8.88 -1.40
C THR A 63 8.19 8.38 -1.43
N GLN A 64 7.21 9.20 -0.99
CA GLN A 64 5.83 8.79 -0.81
C GLN A 64 4.85 9.48 -1.75
N GLU A 65 3.83 8.72 -2.13
CA GLU A 65 2.61 9.21 -2.74
C GLU A 65 1.44 8.79 -1.87
N VAL A 66 0.60 9.75 -1.46
CA VAL A 66 -0.44 9.52 -0.46
C VAL A 66 -1.80 9.91 -1.03
N TYR A 67 -2.72 8.95 -1.08
CA TYR A 67 -4.10 9.18 -1.48
C TYR A 67 -5.03 8.91 -0.30
N VAL A 68 -6.01 9.80 -0.09
CA VAL A 68 -7.02 9.64 0.97
C VAL A 68 -8.41 9.61 0.36
N ASN A 69 -9.29 8.78 0.91
CA ASN A 69 -10.68 8.76 0.53
C ASN A 69 -11.34 10.11 0.92
N SER A 70 -11.85 10.83 -0.07
CA SER A 70 -12.48 12.17 0.10
C SER A 70 -13.95 12.18 -0.27
N ARG A 71 -14.56 10.99 -0.40
CA ARG A 71 -15.98 10.83 -0.66
C ARG A 71 -16.81 11.38 0.49
N ARG A 72 -17.97 11.94 0.17
CA ARG A 72 -18.99 12.27 1.15
C ARG A 72 -19.80 11.02 1.48
N ASP A 73 -20.35 10.95 2.68
CA ASP A 73 -21.16 9.81 3.13
C ASP A 73 -22.42 9.60 2.27
N GLU A 74 -22.89 10.63 1.56
CA GLU A 74 -24.04 10.52 0.64
C GLU A 74 -23.67 10.06 -0.78
N GLU A 75 -22.38 9.94 -1.12
CA GLU A 75 -21.93 9.48 -2.43
C GLU A 75 -21.90 7.95 -2.47
N GLU A 76 -22.68 7.35 -3.35
CA GLU A 76 -22.76 5.89 -3.50
C GLU A 76 -21.81 5.41 -4.62
N PHE A 77 -20.97 4.44 -4.28
CA PHE A 77 -20.09 3.73 -5.22
C PHE A 77 -20.27 2.22 -5.04
N GLU A 78 -20.22 1.48 -6.15
CA GLU A 78 -20.37 0.02 -6.16
C GLU A 78 -19.04 -0.72 -5.91
N ASP A 79 -18.10 -0.14 -5.17
CA ASP A 79 -16.77 -0.73 -4.94
C ASP A 79 -16.60 -1.36 -3.55
N GLY A 80 -17.58 -1.19 -2.67
CA GLY A 80 -17.53 -1.76 -1.32
C GLY A 80 -16.59 -1.03 -0.36
N LEU A 81 -16.08 0.14 -0.75
CA LEU A 81 -15.29 1.01 0.12
C LEU A 81 -16.20 1.96 0.91
N ALA A 82 -15.76 2.35 2.10
CA ALA A 82 -16.40 3.38 2.90
C ALA A 82 -15.85 4.77 2.50
N THR A 83 -15.55 5.61 3.50
CA THR A 83 -15.09 7.01 3.33
C THR A 83 -13.81 7.32 4.09
N ASN A 84 -13.09 6.30 4.60
CA ASN A 84 -11.99 6.50 5.55
C ASN A 84 -10.69 5.75 5.21
N GLU A 85 -10.63 5.09 4.05
CA GLU A 85 -9.43 4.41 3.60
C GLU A 85 -8.36 5.41 3.12
N SER A 86 -7.10 4.99 3.23
CA SER A 86 -5.97 5.73 2.69
C SER A 86 -5.00 4.76 2.02
N ILE A 87 -4.30 5.24 1.00
CA ILE A 87 -3.33 4.49 0.21
C ILE A 87 -2.01 5.25 0.31
N ILE A 88 -0.94 4.54 0.64
CA ILE A 88 0.43 5.07 0.64
C ILE A 88 1.26 4.18 -0.28
N VAL A 89 1.95 4.79 -1.22
CA VAL A 89 3.01 4.15 -2.01
C VAL A 89 4.33 4.73 -1.54
N ASP A 90 5.30 3.88 -1.21
CA ASP A 90 6.62 4.29 -0.72
C ASP A 90 7.74 3.58 -1.50
N LEU A 91 8.76 4.35 -1.90
CA LEU A 91 9.94 3.85 -2.59
C LEU A 91 11.05 3.56 -1.56
N LEU A 92 11.16 2.29 -1.18
CA LEU A 92 12.14 1.82 -0.21
C LEU A 92 13.36 1.17 -0.88
N GLU A 93 14.45 1.07 -0.12
CA GLU A 93 15.60 0.26 -0.49
C GLU A 93 15.26 -1.24 -0.43
N THR A 94 15.90 -2.04 -1.28
CA THR A 94 15.77 -3.51 -1.23
C THR A 94 16.34 -4.04 0.08
N VAL A 95 15.54 -4.80 0.82
CA VAL A 95 15.99 -5.50 2.03
C VAL A 95 16.85 -6.72 1.70
N ASP A 96 17.82 -7.04 2.56
CA ASP A 96 18.64 -8.26 2.47
C ASP A 96 17.84 -9.52 2.89
N LYS A 97 16.78 -9.82 2.12
CA LYS A 97 15.95 -11.02 2.20
C LYS A 97 15.78 -11.60 0.81
N SER A 98 16.23 -12.84 0.62
CA SER A 98 16.15 -13.52 -0.67
C SER A 98 14.79 -14.19 -0.93
N ASP A 99 14.08 -14.54 0.14
CA ASP A 99 12.71 -15.05 0.05
C ASP A 99 11.71 -13.90 -0.04
N LEU A 100 10.80 -13.98 -1.02
CA LEU A 100 9.82 -12.94 -1.30
C LEU A 100 8.86 -12.72 -0.13
N LYS A 101 8.44 -13.80 0.55
CA LYS A 101 7.55 -13.69 1.69
C LYS A 101 8.30 -13.09 2.88
N GLU A 102 9.52 -13.53 3.17
CA GLU A 102 10.33 -12.92 4.23
C GLU A 102 10.58 -11.42 3.99
N ALA A 103 10.80 -11.00 2.73
CA ALA A 103 10.93 -9.59 2.37
C ALA A 103 9.63 -8.80 2.61
N TRP A 104 8.48 -9.38 2.23
CA TRP A 104 7.17 -8.78 2.52
C TRP A 104 6.91 -8.69 4.03
N GLN A 105 7.18 -9.75 4.80
CA GLN A 105 7.01 -9.77 6.26
C GLN A 105 7.89 -8.72 6.95
N PHE A 106 9.10 -8.50 6.44
CA PHE A 106 10.00 -7.45 6.95
C PHE A 106 9.38 -6.06 6.82
N HIS A 107 8.85 -5.71 5.64
CA HIS A 107 8.19 -4.41 5.45
C HIS A 107 6.86 -4.29 6.21
N VAL A 108 6.12 -5.39 6.42
CA VAL A 108 4.94 -5.41 7.30
C VAL A 108 5.32 -5.12 8.75
N GLU A 109 6.43 -5.68 9.24
CA GLU A 109 6.92 -5.41 10.59
C GLU A 109 7.23 -3.92 10.77
N ASP A 110 7.98 -3.31 9.84
CA ASP A 110 8.30 -1.88 9.87
C ASP A 110 7.05 -0.99 9.97
N LEU A 111 5.96 -1.36 9.26
CA LEU A 111 4.69 -0.62 9.32
C LEU A 111 3.96 -0.83 10.66
N THR A 112 3.84 -2.08 11.11
CA THR A 112 3.03 -2.43 12.27
C THR A 112 3.69 -2.03 13.60
N GLU A 113 5.02 -2.08 13.69
CA GLU A 113 5.78 -1.65 14.87
C GLU A 113 5.54 -0.17 15.20
N LEU A 114 5.31 0.69 14.18
CA LEU A 114 4.99 2.11 14.38
C LEU A 114 3.68 2.31 15.17
N ASN A 115 2.77 1.35 15.13
CA ASN A 115 1.54 1.35 15.94
C ASN A 115 1.74 0.75 17.34
N GLY A 116 2.93 0.24 17.65
CA GLY A 116 3.20 -0.50 18.88
C GLY A 116 2.70 -1.94 18.85
N THR A 117 2.38 -2.46 17.66
CA THR A 117 2.11 -3.87 17.40
C THR A 117 3.32 -4.69 17.84
N THR A 118 3.08 -5.83 18.49
CA THR A 118 4.11 -6.83 18.80
C THR A 118 3.82 -8.18 18.18
N LYS A 119 2.60 -8.38 17.69
CA LYS A 119 2.20 -9.54 16.90
C LYS A 119 1.07 -9.14 15.97
N TRP A 120 1.20 -9.51 14.71
CA TRP A 120 0.19 -9.37 13.68
C TRP A 120 -0.11 -10.72 13.03
N GLU A 121 -1.24 -10.80 12.34
CA GLU A 121 -1.67 -11.98 11.58
C GLU A 121 -2.03 -11.57 10.15
N ALA A 122 -1.69 -12.41 9.18
CA ALA A 122 -2.14 -12.26 7.80
C ALA A 122 -3.52 -12.90 7.66
N LEU A 123 -4.55 -12.10 7.42
CA LEU A 123 -5.93 -12.54 7.14
C LEU A 123 -6.02 -13.17 5.74
N GLN A 124 -5.21 -12.66 4.81
CA GLN A 124 -5.03 -13.18 3.45
C GLN A 124 -3.59 -12.92 3.02
N GLU A 125 -3.01 -13.81 2.22
CA GLU A 125 -1.69 -13.63 1.63
C GLU A 125 -1.60 -14.40 0.31
N ASP A 126 -0.97 -13.79 -0.70
CA ASP A 126 -0.86 -14.34 -2.04
C ASP A 126 0.46 -13.93 -2.70
N THR A 127 1.13 -14.89 -3.34
CA THR A 127 2.22 -14.58 -4.28
C THR A 127 1.63 -14.28 -5.65
N VAL A 128 1.50 -13.00 -5.98
CA VAL A 128 0.99 -12.52 -7.28
C VAL A 128 1.96 -12.84 -8.41
N GLN A 129 3.26 -12.65 -8.17
CA GLN A 129 4.31 -12.97 -9.13
C GLN A 129 5.55 -13.48 -8.41
N GLN A 130 5.99 -14.69 -8.78
CA GLN A 130 7.15 -15.35 -8.18
C GLN A 130 8.38 -14.43 -8.20
N GLY A 131 9.02 -14.31 -7.04
CA GLY A 131 10.23 -13.52 -6.82
C GLY A 131 10.08 -12.00 -6.86
N THR A 132 8.89 -11.44 -7.12
CA THR A 132 8.76 -9.98 -7.35
C THR A 132 7.51 -9.31 -6.78
N LYS A 133 6.37 -10.02 -6.63
CA LYS A 133 5.12 -9.41 -6.15
C LYS A 133 4.40 -10.30 -5.15
N PHE A 134 4.13 -9.76 -3.98
CA PHE A 134 3.40 -10.39 -2.89
C PHE A 134 2.37 -9.41 -2.34
N THR A 135 1.19 -9.90 -1.98
CA THR A 135 0.09 -9.10 -1.43
C THR A 135 -0.49 -9.80 -0.20
N GLY A 136 -1.04 -9.04 0.75
CA GLY A 136 -1.72 -9.64 1.89
C GLY A 136 -2.45 -8.62 2.76
N LEU A 137 -3.48 -9.08 3.46
CA LEU A 137 -4.21 -8.30 4.46
C LEU A 137 -3.67 -8.62 5.85
N VAL A 138 -3.26 -7.62 6.61
CA VAL A 138 -2.61 -7.75 7.90
C VAL A 138 -3.41 -7.05 9.00
N MET A 139 -3.48 -7.66 10.17
CA MET A 139 -4.17 -7.14 11.35
C MET A 139 -3.33 -7.34 12.61
N GLU A 140 -3.28 -6.32 13.47
CA GLU A 140 -2.71 -6.44 14.83
C GLU A 140 -3.54 -7.46 15.65
N VAL A 141 -2.85 -8.35 16.38
CA VAL A 141 -3.47 -9.26 17.36
C VAL A 141 -2.88 -9.12 18.76
N ALA A 142 -1.75 -8.43 18.90
CA ALA A 142 -1.19 -8.04 20.18
C ALA A 142 -0.34 -6.76 20.05
N ASN A 143 -0.39 -5.93 21.08
CA ASN A 143 0.45 -4.74 21.23
C ASN A 143 1.28 -4.77 22.50
N LYS A 144 2.25 -3.86 22.58
CA LYS A 144 3.18 -3.72 23.71
C LYS A 144 2.52 -3.44 25.06
N TRP A 145 1.25 -3.06 25.09
CA TRP A 145 0.48 -2.82 26.31
C TRP A 145 -0.37 -4.03 26.75
N GLY A 146 -0.39 -5.10 25.96
CA GLY A 146 -1.20 -6.30 26.25
C GLY A 146 -2.71 -6.03 26.25
N LYS A 147 -3.16 -5.06 25.44
CA LYS A 147 -4.56 -4.63 25.30
C LYS A 147 -4.92 -4.49 23.81
N PRO A 148 -5.08 -5.61 23.07
CA PRO A 148 -5.35 -5.55 21.62
C PRO A 148 -6.66 -4.83 21.29
N ASP A 149 -7.70 -4.99 22.12
CA ASP A 149 -9.03 -4.38 21.89
C ASP A 149 -9.19 -3.00 22.56
N LEU A 150 -8.08 -2.29 22.84
CA LEU A 150 -8.15 -0.99 23.51
C LEU A 150 -8.74 0.11 22.61
N ALA A 151 -8.59 -0.05 21.29
CA ALA A 151 -8.99 0.91 20.28
C ALA A 151 -9.58 0.20 19.04
N GLN A 152 -10.03 0.98 18.06
CA GLN A 152 -10.53 0.46 16.80
C GLN A 152 -9.46 -0.34 16.06
N THR A 153 -9.83 -1.51 15.54
CA THR A 153 -8.97 -2.34 14.70
C THR A 153 -8.73 -1.68 13.34
N VAL A 154 -7.49 -1.70 12.88
CA VAL A 154 -7.08 -1.26 11.54
C VAL A 154 -6.51 -2.48 10.79
N VAL A 155 -6.88 -2.60 9.52
CA VAL A 155 -6.35 -3.60 8.58
C VAL A 155 -5.48 -2.89 7.56
N ILE A 156 -4.29 -3.44 7.31
CA ILE A 156 -3.32 -2.94 6.33
C ILE A 156 -3.28 -3.94 5.16
N GLY A 157 -3.20 -3.47 3.91
CA GLY A 157 -3.29 -4.30 2.69
C GLY A 157 -2.24 -3.97 1.64
#